data_AF-A0A534LD86-F1
#
_entry.id   AF-A0A534LD86-F1
#
_cell.length_a   1.000
_cell.length_b   1.000
_cell.length_c   1.000
_cell.angle_alpha   90.00
_cell.angle_beta   90.00
_cell.angle_gamma   90.00
#
_symmetry.space_group_name_H-M   'P 1'
#
loop_
_entity.id
_entity.type
_entity.pdbx_description
1 polymer ?
#
loop_
_entity_poly.entity_id
_entity_poly.type
_entity_poly.pdbx_seq_one_letter_code
_entity_poly.pdbx_strand_id
1 'polypeptide(L)'
;MRISRWTILWLGIVAVLVAVETLILTGFITPATAITSFLTLIYALVVISVLAFIGAIFLGMFVSHRILSGKGFTPFEQEMLRMRQDLRELNDRIEQIATRLGVSLGDRKKEP
;
A
#
# COMPACT_ATOMS: atom_id res chain seq x y z
N MET A 1 -5.22 -16.60 10.79
CA MET A 1 -4.58 -15.52 9.99
C MET A 1 -4.55 -15.96 8.52
N ARG A 2 -5.25 -15.27 7.60
CA ARG A 2 -5.17 -15.58 6.17
C ARG A 2 -3.92 -14.91 5.60
N ILE A 3 -2.83 -15.66 5.50
CA ILE A 3 -1.60 -15.18 4.87
C ILE A 3 -1.95 -14.95 3.39
N SER A 4 -1.79 -13.70 2.94
CA SER A 4 -2.09 -13.35 1.55
C SER A 4 -1.13 -14.09 0.63
N ARG A 5 -1.63 -14.59 -0.52
CA ARG A 5 -0.82 -15.29 -1.54
C ARG A 5 0.39 -14.45 -1.98
N TRP A 6 0.24 -13.13 -1.91
CA TRP A 6 1.29 -12.16 -2.20
C TRP A 6 2.41 -12.15 -1.16
N THR A 7 2.08 -12.36 0.13
CA THR A 7 3.06 -12.45 1.22
C THR A 7 3.85 -13.75 1.14
N ILE A 8 3.24 -14.84 0.67
CA ILE A 8 3.92 -16.12 0.45
C ILE A 8 4.89 -16.03 -0.73
N LEU A 9 4.48 -15.40 -1.83
CA LEU A 9 5.37 -15.13 -2.97
C LEU A 9 6.57 -14.27 -2.56
N TRP A 10 6.35 -13.24 -1.75
CA TRP A 10 7.43 -12.42 -1.21
C TRP A 10 8.39 -13.21 -0.31
N LEU A 11 7.85 -14.01 0.63
CA LEU A 11 8.67 -14.87 1.49
C LEU A 11 9.49 -15.89 0.68
N GLY A 12 8.93 -16.43 -0.40
CA GLY A 12 9.65 -17.34 -1.30
C GLY A 12 10.81 -16.66 -2.01
N ILE A 13 10.60 -15.43 -2.53
CA ILE A 13 11.66 -14.65 -3.18
C ILE A 13 12.78 -14.31 -2.19
N VAL A 14 12.44 -13.89 -0.97
CA VAL A 14 13.42 -13.58 0.08
C VAL A 14 14.19 -14.83 0.49
N ALA A 15 13.53 -15.99 0.63
CA ALA A 15 14.19 -17.23 1.00
C ALA A 15 15.19 -17.70 -0.07
N VAL A 16 14.84 -17.60 -1.36
CA VAL A 16 15.75 -17.92 -2.47
C VAL A 16 16.95 -16.98 -2.48
N LEU A 17 16.72 -15.68 -2.22
CA LEU A 17 17.77 -14.67 -2.13
C LEU A 17 18.77 -14.95 -1.00
N VAL A 18 18.28 -15.22 0.20
CA VAL A 18 19.11 -15.57 1.36
C VAL A 18 19.90 -16.85 1.10
N ALA A 19 19.29 -17.85 0.45
CA ALA A 19 19.98 -19.08 0.09
C ALA A 19 21.18 -18.82 -0.85
N VAL A 20 20.99 -17.99 -1.88
CA VAL A 20 22.07 -17.58 -2.79
C VAL A 20 23.18 -16.85 -2.04
N GLU A 21 22.83 -15.95 -1.12
CA GLU A 21 23.80 -15.21 -0.30
C GLU A 21 24.61 -16.14 0.61
N THR A 22 23.95 -17.06 1.33
CA THR A 22 24.63 -18.04 2.19
C THR A 22 25.53 -18.98 1.40
N LEU A 23 25.20 -19.31 0.16
CA LEU A 23 26.03 -20.15 -0.71
C LEU A 23 27.33 -19.44 -1.14
N ILE A 24 27.27 -18.12 -1.35
CA ILE A 24 28.45 -17.30 -1.67
C ILE A 24 29.33 -17.08 -0.43
N LEU A 25 28.72 -16.81 0.73
CA LEU A 25 29.43 -16.56 1.99
C LEU A 25 30.09 -17.80 2.59
N THR A 26 29.51 -18.99 2.43
CA THR A 26 30.03 -20.24 3.02
C THR A 26 31.30 -20.75 2.37
N GLY A 27 31.77 -20.14 1.27
CA GLY A 27 33.11 -20.39 0.77
C GLY A 27 33.40 -21.86 0.47
N PHE A 28 32.45 -22.58 -0.14
CA PHE A 28 32.59 -23.98 -0.54
C PHE A 28 33.75 -24.24 -1.55
N ILE A 29 34.50 -23.18 -1.89
CA ILE A 29 35.81 -23.20 -2.55
C ILE A 29 36.84 -22.64 -1.55
N THR A 30 37.61 -23.54 -0.93
CA THR A 30 38.64 -23.24 0.09
C THR A 30 39.94 -22.67 -0.55
N PRO A 31 40.82 -22.00 0.22
CA PRO A 31 41.54 -20.81 -0.20
C PRO A 31 43.02 -21.08 -0.50
N ALA A 32 43.45 -20.70 -1.70
CA ALA A 32 44.87 -20.54 -2.03
C ALA A 32 45.25 -19.09 -2.38
N THR A 33 44.34 -18.12 -2.24
CA THR A 33 44.51 -16.84 -2.95
C THR A 33 43.92 -15.64 -2.20
N ALA A 34 44.73 -14.98 -1.37
CA ALA A 34 44.36 -13.75 -0.66
C ALA A 34 43.87 -12.62 -1.60
N ILE A 35 44.30 -12.61 -2.87
CA ILE A 35 43.87 -11.65 -3.89
C ILE A 35 42.45 -11.97 -4.40
N THR A 36 42.13 -13.25 -4.63
CA THR A 36 40.79 -13.67 -5.04
C THR A 36 39.79 -13.44 -3.90
N SER A 37 40.17 -13.65 -2.63
CA SER A 37 39.32 -13.35 -1.47
C SER A 37 38.93 -11.88 -1.37
N PHE A 38 39.83 -10.95 -1.74
CA PHE A 38 39.51 -9.51 -1.73
C PHE A 38 38.53 -9.13 -2.85
N LEU A 39 38.73 -9.65 -4.06
CA LEU A 39 37.78 -9.45 -5.17
C LEU A 39 36.42 -10.13 -4.89
N THR A 40 36.42 -11.33 -4.30
CA THR A 40 35.20 -12.01 -3.84
C THR A 40 34.50 -11.20 -2.77
N LEU A 41 35.23 -10.56 -1.85
CA LEU A 41 34.65 -9.70 -0.82
C LEU A 41 34.01 -8.44 -1.42
N ILE A 42 34.67 -7.76 -2.37
CA ILE A 42 34.09 -6.61 -3.07
C ILE A 42 32.84 -7.04 -3.85
N TYR A 43 32.93 -8.15 -4.58
CA TYR A 43 31.81 -8.69 -5.34
C TYR A 43 30.64 -9.05 -4.42
N ALA A 44 30.89 -9.73 -3.30
CA ALA A 44 29.88 -10.05 -2.30
C ALA A 44 29.26 -8.78 -1.71
N LEU A 45 30.05 -7.76 -1.39
CA LEU A 45 29.55 -6.49 -0.85
C LEU A 45 28.65 -5.77 -1.86
N VAL A 46 29.03 -5.74 -3.14
CA VAL A 46 28.20 -5.17 -4.21
C VAL A 46 26.90 -5.95 -4.37
N VAL A 47 26.97 -7.28 -4.40
CA VAL A 47 25.80 -8.14 -4.52
C VAL A 47 24.86 -7.94 -3.33
N ILE A 48 25.36 -8.03 -2.10
CA ILE A 48 24.59 -7.80 -0.87
C ILE A 48 23.97 -6.41 -0.86
N SER A 49 24.70 -5.38 -1.29
CA SER A 49 24.18 -4.01 -1.37
C SER A 49 23.01 -3.89 -2.34
N VAL A 50 23.15 -4.42 -3.56
CA VAL A 50 22.05 -4.44 -4.56
C VAL A 50 20.83 -5.20 -4.01
N LEU A 51 21.07 -6.34 -3.36
CA LEU A 51 20.02 -7.12 -2.70
C LEU A 51 19.32 -6.33 -1.60
N ALA A 52 20.07 -5.64 -0.74
CA ALA A 52 19.53 -4.82 0.33
C ALA A 52 18.69 -3.66 -0.21
N PHE A 53 19.13 -3.01 -1.30
CA PHE A 53 18.34 -1.96 -1.96
C PHE A 53 17.01 -2.50 -2.48
N ILE A 54 17.02 -3.65 -3.15
CA ILE A 54 15.81 -4.31 -3.61
C ILE A 54 14.90 -4.61 -2.41
N GLY A 55 15.44 -5.24 -1.37
CA GLY A 55 14.70 -5.54 -0.14
C GLY A 55 14.05 -4.30 0.50
N ALA A 56 14.79 -3.20 0.60
CA ALA A 56 14.32 -1.94 1.18
C ALA A 56 13.20 -1.30 0.35
N ILE A 57 13.34 -1.28 -0.98
CA ILE A 57 12.31 -0.76 -1.90
C ILE A 57 11.02 -1.57 -1.77
N PHE A 58 11.14 -2.90 -1.75
CA PHE A 58 9.98 -3.79 -1.60
C PHE A 58 9.31 -3.66 -0.22
N LEU A 59 10.09 -3.52 0.86
CA LEU A 59 9.57 -3.24 2.19
C LEU A 59 8.81 -1.91 2.22
N GLY A 60 9.38 -0.87 1.61
CA GLY A 60 8.75 0.45 1.48
C GLY A 60 7.41 0.37 0.74
N MET A 61 7.35 -0.39 -0.36
CA MET A 61 6.11 -0.63 -1.09
C MET A 61 5.07 -1.37 -0.24
N PHE A 62 5.46 -2.42 0.48
CA PHE A 62 4.53 -3.20 1.32
C PHE A 62 3.95 -2.35 2.46
N VAL A 63 4.79 -1.58 3.15
CA VAL A 63 4.37 -0.67 4.22
C VAL A 63 3.45 0.41 3.65
N SER A 64 3.81 1.03 2.53
CA SER A 64 2.99 2.04 1.87
C SER A 64 1.62 1.49 1.46
N HIS A 65 1.58 0.31 0.85
CA HIS A 65 0.34 -0.35 0.47
C HIS A 65 -0.51 -0.67 1.70
N ARG A 66 0.09 -1.14 2.81
CA ARG A 66 -0.66 -1.43 4.04
C ARG A 66 -1.24 -0.17 4.69
N ILE A 67 -0.50 0.94 4.68
CA ILE A 67 -0.98 2.22 5.21
C ILE A 67 -2.08 2.82 4.32
N LEU A 68 -1.89 2.80 3.00
CA LEU A 68 -2.83 3.37 2.04
C LEU A 68 -4.11 2.53 1.89
N SER A 69 -3.98 1.21 1.84
CA SER A 69 -5.10 0.28 1.70
C SER A 69 -5.89 0.10 3.01
N GLY A 70 -5.31 0.50 4.16
CA GLY A 70 -5.99 0.54 5.45
C GLY A 70 -6.85 1.79 5.69
N LYS A 71 -6.75 2.81 4.83
CA LYS A 71 -7.62 3.98 4.91
C LYS A 71 -8.94 3.67 4.20
N GLY A 72 -9.93 3.20 4.96
CA GLY A 72 -11.32 3.44 4.61
C GLY A 72 -11.57 4.95 4.47
N PHE A 73 -12.73 5.34 3.92
CA PHE A 73 -13.15 6.75 3.77
C PHE A 73 -12.65 7.57 4.95
N THR A 74 -11.93 8.65 4.64
CA THR A 74 -11.41 9.55 5.67
C THR A 74 -12.55 9.99 6.59
N PRO A 75 -12.29 10.34 7.87
CA PRO A 75 -13.34 10.86 8.74
C PRO A 75 -14.13 12.00 8.10
N PHE A 76 -13.47 12.82 7.28
CA PHE A 76 -14.08 13.87 6.46
C PHE A 76 -15.04 13.33 5.39
N GLU A 77 -14.65 12.31 4.63
CA GLU A 77 -15.53 11.71 3.62
C GLU A 77 -16.76 11.03 4.23
N GLN A 78 -16.60 10.40 5.40
CA GLN A 78 -17.73 9.83 6.13
C GLN A 78 -18.69 10.93 6.58
N GLU A 79 -18.17 12.04 7.11
CA GLU A 79 -18.99 13.17 7.52
C GLU A 79 -19.65 13.88 6.33
N MET A 80 -18.97 13.99 5.18
CA MET A 80 -19.56 14.52 3.95
C MET A 80 -20.70 13.65 3.40
N LEU A 81 -20.57 12.32 3.49
CA LEU A 81 -21.65 11.40 3.10
C LEU A 81 -22.86 11.56 4.01
N ARG A 82 -22.64 11.75 5.32
CA ARG A 82 -23.70 12.01 6.30
C ARG A 82 -24.38 13.36 6.05
N MET A 83 -23.59 14.42 5.83
CA MET A 83 -24.10 15.75 5.53
C MET A 83 -24.94 15.78 4.24
N ARG A 84 -24.58 14.99 3.23
CA ARG A 84 -25.40 14.85 2.00
C ARG A 84 -26.77 14.23 2.30
N GLN A 85 -26.86 13.28 3.23
CA GLN A 85 -28.13 12.68 3.64
C GLN A 85 -28.97 13.69 4.42
N ASP A 86 -28.36 14.39 5.38
CA ASP A 86 -29.03 15.40 6.20
C ASP A 86 -29.59 16.55 5.33
N LEU A 87 -28.84 16.99 4.31
CA LEU A 87 -29.30 18.02 3.36
C LEU A 87 -30.49 17.55 2.50
N ARG A 88 -30.53 16.27 2.12
CA ARG A 88 -31.68 15.69 1.39
C ARG A 88 -32.92 15.69 2.27
N GLU A 89 -32.80 15.22 3.51
CA GLU A 89 -33.92 15.21 4.44
C GLU A 89 -34.43 16.63 4.75
N LEU A 90 -33.51 17.59 4.88
CA LEU A 90 -33.87 18.99 5.07
C LEU A 90 -34.65 19.55 3.87
N ASN A 91 -34.20 19.24 2.64
CA ASN A 91 -34.91 19.64 1.42
C ASN A 91 -36.31 19.03 1.35
N ASP A 92 -36.45 17.73 1.64
CA ASP A 92 -37.75 17.06 1.63
C ASP A 92 -38.72 17.70 2.65
N ARG A 93 -38.22 18.05 3.85
CA ARG A 93 -39.00 18.76 4.87
C ARG A 93 -39.40 20.17 4.43
N ILE A 94 -38.49 20.90 3.77
CA ILE A 94 -38.79 22.23 3.22
C ILE A 94 -39.86 22.14 2.12
N GLU A 95 -39.76 21.14 1.24
CA GLU A 95 -40.74 20.91 0.17
C GLU A 95 -42.13 20.54 0.73
N GLN A 96 -42.18 19.72 1.78
CA GLN A 96 -43.43 19.43 2.50
C GLN A 96 -44.04 20.68 3.14
N ILE A 97 -43.21 21.55 3.74
CA ILE A 97 -43.67 22.81 4.34
C ILE A 97 -44.18 23.77 3.26
N ALA A 98 -43.45 23.91 2.15
CA ALA A 98 -43.84 24.74 1.02
C ALA A 98 -45.18 24.28 0.41
N THR A 99 -45.35 22.97 0.25
CA THR A 99 -46.61 22.35 -0.20
C THR A 99 -47.77 22.67 0.75
N ARG A 100 -47.56 22.58 2.06
CA ARG A 100 -48.58 22.92 3.07
C ARG A 100 -48.93 24.41 3.10
N LEU A 101 -47.99 25.28 2.75
CA LEU A 101 -48.18 26.73 2.65
C LEU A 101 -48.74 27.18 1.30
N GLY A 102 -48.94 26.27 0.34
CA GLY A 102 -49.43 26.60 -1.01
C GLY A 102 -48.40 27.38 -1.85
N VAL A 103 -47.13 27.39 -1.44
CA VAL A 103 -46.04 28.07 -2.15
C VAL A 103 -45.32 27.02 -3.00
N SER A 104 -45.43 27.14 -4.33
CA SER A 104 -44.64 26.31 -5.26
C SER A 104 -43.20 26.82 -5.27
N LEU A 105 -42.27 26.05 -4.69
CA LEU A 105 -40.85 26.25 -4.88
C LEU A 105 -40.54 25.91 -6.35
N GLY A 106 -40.54 26.95 -7.19
CA GLY A 106 -40.32 26.84 -8.62
C GLY A 106 -39.14 25.92 -8.93
N ASP A 107 -39.42 24.95 -9.80
CA ASP A 107 -38.56 23.90 -10.32
C ASP A 107 -37.12 24.40 -10.51
N ARG A 108 -36.25 24.19 -9.51
CA ARG A 108 -34.81 24.33 -9.71
C ARG A 108 -34.36 23.11 -10.50
N LYS A 109 -34.58 23.25 -11.80
CA LYS A 109 -34.00 22.51 -12.91
C LYS A 109 -32.73 21.78 -12.45
N LYS A 110 -32.85 20.46 -12.38
CA LYS A 110 -31.72 19.53 -12.27
C LYS A 110 -30.74 19.87 -13.38
N GLU A 111 -29.65 20.54 -13.04
CA GLU A 111 -28.46 20.56 -13.88
C GLU A 111 -27.59 19.34 -13.51
N PRO A 112 -26.97 18.71 -14.53
CA PRO A 112 -26.41 17.35 -14.46
C PRO A 112 -25.24 17.18 -13.50
#